data_AF-A0A4S0G0X7-F1
#
_entry.id   AF-A0A4S0G0X7-F1
#
_cell.length_a   1.000
_cell.length_b   1.000
_cell.length_c   1.000
_cell.angle_alpha   90.00
_cell.angle_beta   90.00
_cell.angle_gamma   90.00
#
_symmetry.space_group_name_H-M   'P 1'
#
loop_
_entity.id
_entity.type
_entity.pdbx_description
1 polymer ?
#
loop_
_entity_poly.entity_id
_entity_poly.type
_entity_poly.pdbx_seq_one_letter_code
_entity_poly.pdbx_strand_id
1 'polypeptide(L)' 'MPRQPTTYQFDLFSKPNDANTVQTPQWQALPAETRRSVTKLMVSLILGHVDGEAAGQREGADHDA' A
#
# COMPACT_ATOMS: atom_id res chain seq x y z
N MET A 1 -12.84 -19.30 25.15
CA MET A 1 -11.66 -18.79 24.42
C MET A 1 -11.97 -17.37 23.94
N PRO A 2 -11.32 -16.32 24.49
CA PRO A 2 -11.47 -14.97 23.96
C PRO A 2 -10.76 -14.87 22.61
N ARG A 3 -11.54 -14.55 21.56
CA ARG A 3 -11.01 -14.35 20.20
C ARG A 3 -10.40 -12.96 20.16
N GLN A 4 -9.07 -12.87 20.12
CA GLN A 4 -8.40 -11.61 19.85
C GLN A 4 -8.85 -11.15 18.44
N PRO A 5 -9.36 -9.92 18.27
CA PRO A 5 -9.60 -9.39 16.94
C PRO A 5 -8.23 -9.19 16.30
N THR A 6 -7.85 -10.08 15.39
CA THR A 6 -6.71 -9.91 14.50
C THR A 6 -7.03 -8.67 13.65
N THR A 7 -6.56 -7.50 14.08
CA THR A 7 -6.63 -6.31 13.25
C THR A 7 -5.64 -6.55 12.13
N TYR A 8 -6.14 -7.02 10.99
CA TYR A 8 -5.38 -7.14 9.76
C TYR A 8 -5.06 -5.71 9.30
N GLN A 9 -4.07 -5.11 9.93
CA GLN A 9 -3.57 -3.80 9.55
C GLN A 9 -2.78 -4.03 8.27
N PHE A 10 -3.33 -3.59 7.13
CA PHE A 10 -2.56 -3.46 5.91
C PHE A 10 -1.38 -2.53 6.20
N ASP A 11 -0.19 -3.10 6.35
CA ASP A 11 1.03 -2.32 6.54
C ASP A 11 1.43 -1.72 5.19
N LEU A 12 0.79 -0.60 4.85
CA LEU A 12 1.00 0.09 3.58
C LEU A 12 2.41 0.72 3.48
N PHE A 13 3.16 0.78 4.59
CA PHE A 13 4.45 1.47 4.70
C PHE A 13 5.39 0.78 5.69
N SER A 14 5.63 -0.52 5.53
CA SER A 14 6.49 -1.30 6.43
C SER A 14 7.83 -0.62 6.69
N LYS A 15 7.96 -0.17 7.95
CA LYS A 15 9.09 0.49 8.64
C LYS A 15 9.67 1.69 7.87
N PRO A 16 9.79 2.88 8.49
CA PRO A 16 10.62 3.92 7.89
C PRO A 16 12.01 3.31 7.73
N ASN A 17 12.39 3.06 6.48
CA ASN A 17 13.68 2.51 6.15
C ASN A 17 14.70 3.43 6.83
N ASP A 18 15.59 2.88 7.64
CA ASP A 18 16.81 3.57 8.12
C ASP A 18 17.77 3.84 6.92
N ALA A 19 17.21 4.12 5.74
CA ALA A 19 17.88 4.55 4.54
C ALA A 19 18.26 6.01 4.74
N ASN A 20 19.42 6.18 5.36
CA ASN A 20 20.46 7.08 4.88
C ASN A 20 19.90 8.29 4.13
N THR A 21 19.55 9.31 4.91
CA THR A 21 18.98 10.62 4.58
C THR A 21 19.23 11.10 3.14
N VAL A 22 18.51 10.54 2.17
CA VAL A 22 18.27 11.23 0.92
C VAL A 22 17.28 12.33 1.30
N GLN A 23 17.72 13.59 1.24
CA GLN A 23 16.85 14.73 1.50
C GLN A 23 15.67 14.67 0.53
N THR A 24 14.58 14.09 1.00
CA THR A 24 13.36 14.00 0.23
C THR A 24 12.75 15.38 0.30
N PRO A 25 12.51 16.05 -0.84
CA PRO A 25 11.91 17.36 -0.82
C PRO A 25 10.55 17.28 -0.12
N GLN A 26 10.27 18.28 0.72
CA GLN A 26 8.95 18.43 1.33
C GLN A 26 7.89 18.38 0.23
N TRP A 27 6.77 17.69 0.47
CA TRP A 27 5.71 17.53 -0.53
C TRP A 27 5.25 18.87 -1.14
N GLN A 28 5.21 19.93 -0.31
CA GLN A 28 4.82 21.27 -0.73
C GLN A 28 5.85 21.95 -1.66
N ALA A 29 7.13 21.55 -1.61
CA ALA A 29 8.19 22.08 -2.46
C ALA A 29 8.12 21.56 -3.90
N LEU A 30 7.34 20.51 -4.16
CA LEU A 30 7.13 19.98 -5.50
C LEU A 30 6.24 20.91 -6.33
N PRO A 31 6.51 21.10 -7.64
CA PRO A 31 5.59 21.78 -8.54
C PRO A 31 4.20 21.16 -8.54
N ALA A 32 3.17 21.96 -8.79
CA ALA A 32 1.78 21.49 -8.80
C ALA A 32 1.54 20.34 -9.79
N GLU A 33 2.17 20.40 -10.96
CA GLU A 33 2.19 19.35 -11.98
C GLU A 33 2.72 18.02 -11.41
N THR A 34 3.91 18.08 -10.79
CA THR A 34 4.57 16.91 -10.20
C THR A 34 3.75 16.29 -9.09
N ARG A 35 3.15 17.12 -8.21
CA ARG A 35 2.25 16.63 -7.16
C ARG A 35 1.06 15.88 -7.73
N ARG A 36 0.40 16.42 -8.76
CA ARG A 36 -0.74 15.78 -9.43
C ARG A 36 -0.34 14.43 -10.03
N SER A 37 0.80 14.37 -10.72
CA SER A 37 1.30 13.13 -11.33
C SER A 37 1.61 12.06 -10.27
N VAL A 38 2.25 12.44 -9.16
CA VAL A 38 2.55 11.51 -8.06
C VAL A 38 1.28 11.06 -7.36
N THR A 39 0.29 11.95 -7.13
CA THR A 39 -1.02 11.56 -6.60
C THR A 39 -1.72 10.55 -7.50
N LYS A 40 -1.71 10.78 -8.82
CA LYS A 40 -2.30 9.83 -9.77
C LYS A 40 -1.64 8.45 -9.68
N LEU A 41 -0.30 8.42 -9.58
CA LEU A 41 0.45 7.17 -9.42
C LEU A 41 0.08 6.45 -8.10
N MET A 42 0.04 7.17 -6.98
CA MET A 42 -0.35 6.59 -5.69
C MET A 42 -1.76 5.98 -5.74
N VAL A 43 -2.73 6.67 -6.35
CA VAL A 43 -4.09 6.15 -6.53
C VAL A 43 -4.09 4.88 -7.38
N SER A 44 -3.36 4.87 -8.51
CA SER A 44 -3.24 3.68 -9.36
C SER A 44 -2.61 2.49 -8.63
N LEU A 45 -1.59 2.71 -7.80
CA LEU A 45 -0.95 1.66 -7.02
C LEU A 45 -1.89 1.08 -5.95
N ILE A 46 -2.64 1.95 -5.24
CA ILE A 46 -3.61 1.50 -4.24
C ILE A 46 -4.71 0.68 -4.90
N LEU A 47 -5.30 1.16 -5.99
CA LEU A 47 -6.37 0.43 -6.69
C LEU A 47 -5.86 -0.86 -7.30
N GLY A 48 -4.69 -0.84 -7.96
CA GLY A 48 -4.09 -2.04 -8.53
C GLY A 48 -3.73 -3.10 -7.47
N HIS A 49 -3.36 -2.68 -6.26
CA HIS A 49 -3.15 -3.61 -5.15
C HIS A 49 -4.46 -4.23 -4.66
N VAL A 50 -5.54 -3.44 -4.51
CA VAL A 50 -6.86 -3.95 -4.13
C VAL A 50 -7.38 -4.97 -5.14
N ASP A 51 -7.20 -4.70 -6.44
CA ASP A 51 -7.60 -5.62 -7.51
C ASP A 51 -6.77 -6.92 -7.52
N GLY A 52 -5.46 -6.82 -7.23
CA GLY A 52 -4.55 -7.97 -7.13
C GLY A 52 -4.85 -8.88 -5.93
N GLU A 53 -5.17 -8.31 -4.77
CA GLU A 53 -5.58 -9.05 -3.57
C GLU A 53 -6.92 -9.77 -3.78
N ALA A 54 -7.88 -9.14 -4.47
CA ALA A 54 -9.17 -9.74 -4.80
C ALA A 54 -9.06 -10.93 -5.78
N ALA A 55 -8.01 -10.95 -6.62
CA ALA A 55 -7.71 -12.08 -7.50
C ALA A 55 -7.06 -13.24 -6.72
N GLY A 56 -6.07 -12.98 -5.87
CA GLY A 56 -5.38 -13.99 -5.07
C GLY A 56 -6.26 -14.67 -4.00
N GLN A 57 -7.28 -13.97 -3.47
CA GLN A 57 -8.23 -14.58 -2.52
C GLN A 57 -9.20 -15.59 -3.15
N ARG A 58 -9.41 -15.57 -4.47
CA ARG A 58 -10.28 -16.55 -5.15
C ARG A 58 -9.60 -17.89 -5.41
N GLU A 59 -8.28 -17.90 -5.57
CA GLU A 59 -7.53 -19.13 -5.88
C GLU A 59 -7.20 -19.97 -4.64
N GLY A 60 -7.33 -19.43 -3.43
CA GLY A 60 -7.05 -20.14 -2.17
C GLY A 60 -8.22 -20.93 -1.56
N ALA A 61 -9.41 -20.92 -2.17
CA ALA A 61 -10.62 -21.53 -1.60
C ALA A 61 -10.94 -22.96 -2.12
N ASP A 62 -10.12 -23.52 -3.01
CA ASP A 62 -10.38 -24.80 -3.69
C ASP A 62 -9.33 -25.89 -3.36
N HIS A 63 -8.69 -25.79 -2.19
CA HIS A 63 -7.70 -26.77 -1.71
C HIS A 63 -8.20 -27.56 -0.48
N ASP A 64 -9.47 -28.00 -0.52
CA ASP A 64 -10.00 -29.06 0.36
C ASP A 64 -10.88 -30.00 -0.49
N ALA A 65 -10.23 -30.93 -1.20
CA ALA A 65 -10.84 -32.13 -1.78
C ALA A 65 -9.85 -33.29 -1.79
#